data_AF-A0A445MQJ8-F1
#
_entry.id   AF-A0A445MQJ8-F1
#
_cell.length_a   1.000
_cell.length_b   1.000
_cell.length_c   1.000
_cell.angle_alpha   90.00
_cell.angle_beta   90.00
_cell.angle_gamma   90.00
#
_symmetry.space_group_name_H-M   'P 1'
#
loop_
_entity.id
_entity.type
_entity.pdbx_description
1 polymer ?
#
loop_
_entity_poly.entity_id
_entity_poly.type
_entity_poly.pdbx_seq_one_letter_code
_entity_poly.pdbx_strand_id
1 'polypeptide(L)' 'MNIDISKDEQKFMGDILTKELEDVRVEFRRTKNHDYKLILKREEDMLRDLLDRFTPAGAEN' A
#
# COMPACT_ATOMS: atom_id res chain seq x y z
N MET A 1 6.73 19.84 6.64
CA MET A 1 7.93 19.03 6.87
C MET A 1 8.15 18.23 5.60
N ASN A 2 9.07 18.64 4.72
CA ASN A 2 9.50 17.77 3.62
C ASN A 2 10.48 16.79 4.25
N ILE A 3 10.02 15.56 4.47
CA ILE A 3 10.92 14.47 4.81
C ILE A 3 11.66 14.18 3.51
N ASP A 4 12.96 14.49 3.49
CA ASP A 4 13.81 14.22 2.34
C ASP A 4 14.24 12.75 2.45
N ILE A 5 13.37 11.87 1.93
CA ILE A 5 13.53 10.42 2.01
C ILE A 5 14.44 10.01 0.85
N SER A 6 15.53 9.30 1.14
CA SER A 6 16.44 8.83 0.10
C SER A 6 15.74 7.86 -0.87
N LYS A 7 16.29 7.70 -2.08
CA LYS A 7 15.72 6.77 -3.07
C LYS A 7 15.67 5.33 -2.56
N ASP A 8 16.64 4.92 -1.77
CA ASP A 8 16.69 3.57 -1.18
C ASP A 8 15.61 3.39 -0.11
N GLU A 9 15.37 4.41 0.72
CA GLU A 9 14.28 4.41 1.69
C GLU A 9 12.90 4.47 1.02
N GLN A 10 12.75 5.22 -0.09
CA GLN A 10 11.52 5.23 -0.89
C GLN A 10 11.23 3.84 -1.48
N LYS A 11 12.26 3.18 -2.04
CA LYS A 11 12.13 1.81 -2.56
C LYS A 11 11.77 0.82 -1.46
N PHE A 12 12.46 0.88 -0.32
CA PHE A 12 12.18 0.02 0.83
C PHE A 12 10.74 0.19 1.35
N MET A 13 10.25 1.43 1.43
CA MET A 13 8.86 1.72 1.76
C MET A 13 7.88 1.21 0.70
N GLY A 14 8.19 1.37 -0.58
CA GLY A 14 7.40 0.80 -1.67
C GLY A 14 7.27 -0.73 -1.59
N ASP A 15 8.36 -1.43 -1.30
CA ASP A 15 8.38 -2.89 -1.16
C ASP A 15 7.53 -3.35 0.04
N ILE A 16 7.62 -2.66 1.18
CA ILE A 16 6.81 -2.95 2.37
C ILE A 16 5.32 -2.72 2.09
N LEU A 17 4.98 -1.57 1.51
CA LEU A 17 3.59 -1.22 1.20
C LEU A 17 2.99 -2.18 0.17
N THR A 18 3.79 -2.63 -0.81
CA THR A 18 3.36 -3.64 -1.79
C THR A 18 3.02 -4.96 -1.12
N LYS A 19 3.87 -5.42 -0.20
CA LYS A 19 3.62 -6.66 0.54
C LYS A 19 2.36 -6.55 1.40
N GLU A 20 2.21 -5.46 2.14
CA GLU A 20 1.03 -5.25 2.99
C GLU A 20 -0.26 -5.23 2.15
N LEU A 21 -0.21 -4.59 0.98
CA LEU A 21 -1.33 -4.56 0.04
C LEU A 21 -1.70 -5.96 -0.47
N GLU A 22 -0.71 -6.82 -0.72
CA GLU A 22 -0.95 -8.22 -1.07
C GLU A 22 -1.59 -9.01 0.07
N ASP A 23 -1.12 -8.82 1.29
CA ASP A 23 -1.65 -9.49 2.48
C ASP A 23 -3.12 -9.09 2.73
N VAL A 24 -3.44 -7.79 2.66
CA VAL A 24 -4.83 -7.29 2.76
C VAL A 24 -5.71 -7.88 1.66
N ARG A 25 -5.20 -7.99 0.42
CA ARG A 25 -5.96 -8.62 -0.68
C ARG A 25 -6.20 -10.11 -0.45
N VAL A 26 -5.22 -10.83 0.09
CA VAL A 26 -5.38 -12.24 0.45
C VAL A 26 -6.44 -12.38 1.53
N GLU A 27 -6.40 -11.54 2.56
CA GLU A 27 -7.34 -11.56 3.67
C GLU A 27 -8.76 -11.18 3.22
N PHE A 28 -8.90 -10.18 2.35
CA PHE A 28 -10.18 -9.78 1.76
C PHE A 28 -10.85 -10.94 1.02
N ARG A 29 -10.06 -11.71 0.25
CA ARG A 29 -10.55 -12.90 -0.47
C ARG A 29 -11.00 -14.02 0.47
N ARG A 30 -10.31 -14.20 1.61
CA ARG A 30 -10.58 -15.27 2.58
C ARG A 30 -11.71 -14.93 3.55
N THR A 31 -11.91 -13.65 3.82
CA THR A 31 -12.94 -13.17 4.75
C THR A 31 -14.34 -13.45 4.21
N LYS A 32 -15.25 -13.88 5.09
CA LYS A 32 -16.70 -14.00 4.80
C LYS A 32 -17.54 -12.92 5.49
N ASN A 33 -16.99 -12.27 6.52
CA ASN A 33 -17.66 -11.19 7.23
C ASN A 33 -17.69 -9.91 6.35
N HIS A 34 -18.89 -9.41 6.06
CA HIS A 34 -19.07 -8.25 5.20
C HIS A 34 -18.57 -6.95 5.81
N ASP A 35 -18.78 -6.73 7.10
CA ASP A 35 -18.32 -5.51 7.80
C ASP A 35 -16.80 -5.46 7.82
N TYR A 36 -16.16 -6.61 8.05
CA TYR A 36 -14.70 -6.72 8.01
C TYR A 36 -14.14 -6.50 6.60
N LYS A 37 -14.84 -6.96 5.55
CA LYS A 37 -14.47 -6.64 4.16
C LYS A 37 -14.49 -5.14 3.87
N LEU A 38 -15.43 -4.39 4.45
CA LEU A 38 -15.46 -2.93 4.28
C LEU A 38 -14.23 -2.27 4.91
N ILE A 39 -13.75 -2.80 6.04
CA ILE A 39 -12.52 -2.34 6.70
C ILE A 39 -11.32 -2.64 5.80
N LEU A 40 -11.16 -3.90 5.38
CA LEU A 40 -10.06 -4.33 4.50
C LEU A 40 -10.02 -3.55 3.19
N LYS A 41 -11.18 -3.16 2.64
CA LYS A 41 -11.23 -2.34 1.43
C LYS A 41 -10.74 -0.90 1.67
N ARG A 42 -11.10 -0.29 2.81
CA ARG A 42 -10.56 1.04 3.19
C ARG A 42 -9.06 0.99 3.42
N GLU A 43 -8.58 -0.10 3.99
CA GLU A 43 -7.15 -0.33 4.20
C GLU A 43 -6.42 -0.54 2.88
N GLU A 44 -6.99 -1.30 1.94
CA GLU A 44 -6.47 -1.42 0.57
C GLU A 44 -6.36 -0.07 -0.12
N ASP A 45 -7.41 0.77 -0.04
CA ASP A 45 -7.42 2.10 -0.65
C ASP A 45 -6.36 3.02 -0.02
N MET A 46 -6.20 2.99 1.30
CA MET A 46 -5.17 3.75 2.02
C MET A 46 -3.75 3.31 1.63
N LEU A 47 -3.50 2.00 1.56
CA LEU A 47 -2.20 1.45 1.18
C LEU A 47 -1.85 1.79 -0.26
N ARG A 48 -2.83 1.82 -1.17
CA ARG A 48 -2.63 2.30 -2.56
C ARG A 48 -2.29 3.78 -2.61
N ASP A 49 -3.02 4.62 -1.89
CA ASP A 49 -2.73 6.06 -1.81
C ASP A 49 -1.34 6.33 -1.25
N LEU A 50 -0.88 5.53 -0.28
CA LEU A 50 0.48 5.60 0.24
C LEU A 50 1.49 5.12 -0.80
N LEU A 51 1.25 3.96 -1.41
CA LEU A 51 2.14 3.40 -2.42
C LEU A 51 2.33 4.36 -3.61
N ASP A 52 1.29 5.03 -4.07
CA ASP A 52 1.37 6.03 -5.15
C ASP A 52 2.23 7.24 -4.76
N ARG A 53 2.34 7.57 -3.47
CA ARG A 53 3.22 8.65 -2.97
C ARG A 53 4.68 8.23 -2.89
N PHE A 54 4.96 6.96 -2.63
CA PHE A 54 6.32 6.43 -2.49
C PHE A 54 6.89 5.85 -3.80
N THR A 55 6.01 5.38 -4.67
CA THR A 55 6.29 4.92 -6.03
C THR A 55 5.32 5.62 -6.99
N PRO A 56 5.50 6.93 -7.26
CA PRO A 56 4.70 7.59 -8.28
C PRO A 56 4.92 6.85 -9.60
N ALA A 57 3.83 6.38 -10.20
CA ALA A 57 3.84 5.77 -11.53
C ALA A 57 4.47 6.74 -12.53
N GLY A 58 5.78 6.62 -12.75
CA GLY A 58 6.57 7.60 -13.49
C GLY A 58 8.00 7.86 -12.99
N ALA A 59 8.47 7.28 -11.88
CA ALA A 59 9.87 7.40 -11.45
C ALA A 59 10.86 6.51 -12.24
N GLU A 60 10.41 5.93 -13.36
CA GLU A 60 11.26 5.28 -14.38
C GLU A 60 11.03 5.96 -15.73
N ASN A 61 11.83 6.98 -16.03
CA ASN A 61 12.44 7.26 -17.34
C ASN A 61 13.80 7.94 -17.10
#